data_AF-A0A976KAP3-F1
#
_entry.id   AF-A0A976KAP3-F1
#
_cell.length_a   1.000
_cell.length_b   1.000
_cell.length_c   1.000
_cell.angle_alpha   90.00
_cell.angle_beta   90.00
_cell.angle_gamma   90.00
#
_symmetry.space_group_name_H-M   'P 1'
#
loop_
_entity.id
_entity.type
_entity.pdbx_description
1 polymer ?
#
loop_
_entity_poly.entity_id
_entity_poly.type
_entity_poly.pdbx_seq_one_letter_code
_entity_poly.pdbx_strand_id
1 'polypeptide(L)'
;MGIRRVRPLEEATVAGKLATAVLLFASMAVGACGSTASPDSSRELLRWAEGPVSWLILPEEWKEVRQATRPGEAIAFIEEFWARRDPDPTTAENSYRESFFRHVEAADILYSEATVEGSMTDRGRALILLGSPSVVRIGSESTLAWEQGEENKRGVGTRDHRVEIWGYRLEDLPDNLVLAATASKKGSSNVLELTLTFVIEPRRAHLHEGEALLELAARSAIQRP
;
A
#
# COMPACT_ATOMS: atom_id res chain seq x y z
N MET A 1 -9.79 21.85 45.17
CA MET A 1 -10.15 23.25 44.83
C MET A 1 -9.05 23.76 43.90
N GLY A 2 -9.37 24.08 42.64
CA GLY A 2 -8.39 24.50 41.62
C GLY A 2 -8.64 23.90 40.24
N ILE A 3 -9.81 24.19 39.66
CA ILE A 3 -10.20 23.76 38.32
C ILE A 3 -9.37 24.54 37.29
N ARG A 4 -8.52 23.85 36.51
CA ARG A 4 -7.84 24.43 35.35
C ARG A 4 -8.88 24.67 34.24
N ARG A 5 -9.22 25.94 34.00
CA ARG A 5 -10.07 26.34 32.87
C ARG A 5 -9.29 26.17 31.57
N VAL A 6 -9.83 25.35 30.68
CA VAL A 6 -9.43 25.25 29.27
C VAL A 6 -9.97 26.50 28.56
N ARG A 7 -9.11 27.23 27.84
CA ARG A 7 -9.55 28.33 26.95
C ARG A 7 -9.86 27.73 25.57
N PRO A 8 -11.05 27.97 25.00
CA PRO A 8 -11.32 27.63 23.60
C PRO A 8 -10.67 28.68 22.70
N LEU A 9 -10.01 28.24 21.61
CA LEU A 9 -9.56 29.14 20.56
C LEU A 9 -10.70 29.27 19.55
N GLU A 10 -11.29 30.46 19.54
CA GLU A 10 -12.28 30.90 18.55
C GLU A 10 -11.71 30.86 17.13
N GLU A 11 -12.58 30.43 16.22
CA GLU A 11 -12.46 30.53 14.78
C GLU A 11 -12.35 32.00 14.35
N ALA A 12 -11.25 32.35 13.68
CA ALA A 12 -11.11 33.64 13.01
C ALA A 12 -11.39 33.47 11.52
N THR A 13 -12.66 33.68 11.15
CA THR A 13 -13.07 33.97 9.77
C THR A 13 -12.49 35.33 9.36
N VAL A 14 -11.67 35.37 8.31
CA VAL A 14 -11.35 36.64 7.63
C VAL A 14 -11.83 36.53 6.18
N ALA A 15 -13.02 37.10 5.98
CA ALA A 15 -13.57 37.39 4.67
C ALA A 15 -13.10 38.76 4.19
N GLY A 16 -12.77 38.84 2.90
CA GLY A 16 -12.96 40.05 2.09
C GLY A 16 -11.72 40.87 1.77
N LYS A 17 -11.31 40.84 0.49
CA LYS A 17 -11.32 42.02 -0.39
C LYS A 17 -11.13 41.62 -1.86
N LEU A 18 -12.17 41.94 -2.63
CA LEU A 18 -12.22 41.95 -4.09
C LEU A 18 -11.34 43.10 -4.64
N ALA A 19 -10.60 42.84 -5.72
CA ALA A 19 -10.20 43.87 -6.66
C ALA A 19 -10.06 43.25 -8.07
N THR A 20 -11.08 43.52 -8.87
CA THR A 20 -11.20 43.22 -10.29
C THR A 20 -10.18 44.05 -11.08
N ALA A 21 -9.42 43.44 -11.99
CA ALA A 21 -8.69 44.15 -13.04
C ALA A 21 -8.78 43.36 -14.34
N VAL A 22 -9.68 43.81 -15.21
CA VAL A 22 -9.79 43.40 -16.62
C VAL A 22 -8.83 44.27 -17.42
N LEU A 23 -7.89 43.66 -18.14
CA LEU A 23 -7.25 44.28 -19.30
C LEU A 23 -7.03 43.22 -20.39
N LEU A 24 -7.58 43.54 -21.56
CA LEU A 24 -7.58 42.78 -22.80
C LEU A 24 -6.17 42.75 -23.42
N PHE A 25 -5.73 41.57 -23.84
CA PHE A 25 -4.81 41.42 -24.98
C PHE A 25 -5.34 40.31 -25.89
N ALA A 26 -5.92 40.74 -27.02
CA ALA A 26 -6.14 39.89 -28.17
C ALA A 26 -4.88 39.93 -29.05
N SER A 27 -4.29 38.76 -29.31
CA SER A 27 -3.51 38.53 -30.53
C SER A 27 -3.49 37.04 -30.84
N MET A 28 -3.93 36.70 -32.06
CA MET A 28 -3.84 35.36 -32.64
C MET A 28 -2.37 34.92 -32.78
N ALA A 29 -2.11 33.67 -32.44
CA ALA A 29 -1.15 32.82 -33.13
C ALA A 29 -1.71 31.40 -33.18
N VAL A 30 -2.08 30.97 -34.39
CA VAL A 30 -2.27 29.56 -34.74
C VAL A 30 -0.89 28.90 -34.69
N GLY A 31 -0.73 27.82 -33.93
CA GLY A 31 0.51 27.06 -33.92
C GLY A 31 0.55 26.00 -32.83
N ALA A 32 0.13 24.78 -33.18
CA ALA A 32 0.33 23.53 -32.45
C ALA A 32 -0.11 23.48 -30.98
N CYS A 33 -1.21 22.76 -30.70
CA CYS A 33 -1.30 21.96 -29.48
C CYS A 33 -0.24 20.86 -29.54
N GLY A 34 1.03 21.24 -29.43
CA GLY A 34 2.04 20.35 -28.91
C GLY A 34 1.82 20.33 -27.42
N SER A 35 1.15 19.30 -26.91
CA SER A 35 1.23 18.92 -25.51
C SER A 35 2.70 18.59 -25.24
N THR A 36 3.51 19.62 -24.97
CA THR A 36 4.86 19.46 -24.47
C THR A 36 4.73 18.73 -23.15
N ALA A 37 5.17 17.47 -23.15
CA ALA A 37 5.25 16.68 -21.96
C ALA A 37 6.01 17.47 -20.90
N SER A 38 5.31 17.85 -19.82
CA SER A 38 6.01 18.42 -18.68
C SER A 38 6.79 17.28 -18.01
N PRO A 39 8.10 17.43 -17.76
CA PRO A 39 8.87 16.50 -16.94
C PRO A 39 8.24 16.24 -15.57
N ASP A 40 7.29 17.08 -15.12
CA ASP A 40 6.47 16.83 -13.94
C ASP A 40 5.65 15.55 -14.03
N SER A 41 4.93 15.30 -15.13
CA SER A 41 3.92 14.22 -15.12
C SER A 41 4.53 12.83 -14.99
N SER A 42 5.68 12.59 -15.62
CA SER A 42 6.41 11.32 -15.41
C SER A 42 7.00 11.21 -14.02
N ARG A 43 7.45 12.31 -13.43
CA ARG A 43 7.95 12.31 -12.04
C ARG A 43 6.82 12.10 -11.04
N GLU A 44 5.63 12.65 -11.31
CA GLU A 44 4.42 12.43 -10.51
C GLU A 44 3.97 10.96 -10.60
N LEU A 45 3.95 10.38 -11.80
CA LEU A 45 3.65 8.96 -11.99
C LEU A 45 4.63 8.08 -11.21
N LEU A 46 5.94 8.36 -11.29
CA LEU A 46 6.96 7.63 -10.54
C LEU A 46 6.73 7.74 -9.03
N ARG A 47 6.49 8.95 -8.50
CA ARG A 47 6.20 9.15 -7.07
C ARG A 47 4.95 8.42 -6.61
N TRP A 48 3.90 8.45 -7.42
CA TRP A 48 2.67 7.70 -7.15
C TRP A 48 2.93 6.19 -7.13
N ALA A 49 3.72 5.69 -8.09
CA ALA A 49 4.09 4.28 -8.19
C ALA A 49 5.05 3.82 -7.09
N GLU A 50 5.92 4.70 -6.58
CA GLU A 50 6.85 4.45 -5.48
C GLU A 50 6.17 4.51 -4.09
N GLY A 51 4.98 5.10 -4.01
CA GLY A 51 4.18 5.15 -2.79
C GLY A 51 3.51 3.82 -2.46
N PRO A 52 2.40 3.84 -1.70
CA PRO A 52 1.72 2.62 -1.25
C PRO A 52 1.21 1.75 -2.41
N VAL A 53 0.94 2.35 -3.57
CA VAL A 53 0.49 1.64 -4.77
C VAL A 53 1.56 0.68 -5.30
N SER A 54 2.84 0.88 -4.95
CA SER A 54 3.94 -0.04 -5.28
C SER A 54 3.63 -1.50 -4.92
N TRP A 55 2.86 -1.74 -3.85
CA TRP A 55 2.45 -3.08 -3.41
C TRP A 55 1.51 -3.80 -4.38
N LEU A 56 0.82 -3.06 -5.24
CA LEU A 56 -0.07 -3.60 -6.27
C LEU A 56 0.55 -3.61 -7.67
N ILE A 57 1.59 -2.81 -7.92
CA ILE A 57 2.22 -2.71 -9.24
C ILE A 57 3.04 -3.96 -9.51
N LEU A 58 2.66 -4.69 -10.56
CA LEU A 58 3.36 -5.88 -11.00
C LEU A 58 4.67 -5.52 -11.73
N PRO A 59 5.64 -6.46 -11.80
CA PRO A 59 6.91 -6.22 -12.48
C PRO A 59 6.76 -5.76 -13.94
N GLU A 60 5.71 -6.20 -14.63
CA GLU A 60 5.38 -5.81 -16.00
C GLU A 60 4.87 -4.36 -16.05
N GLU A 61 3.97 -3.99 -15.14
CA GLU A 61 3.41 -2.64 -15.01
C GLU A 61 4.51 -1.61 -14.65
N TRP A 62 5.50 -2.00 -13.85
CA TRP A 62 6.68 -1.17 -13.57
C TRP A 62 7.49 -0.80 -14.82
N LYS A 63 7.46 -1.62 -15.88
CA LYS A 63 8.12 -1.28 -17.15
C LYS A 63 7.35 -0.16 -17.86
N GLU A 64 6.02 -0.22 -17.83
CA GLU A 64 5.15 0.80 -18.43
C GLU A 64 5.27 2.14 -17.70
N VAL A 65 5.26 2.13 -16.35
CA VAL A 65 5.48 3.32 -15.52
C VAL A 65 6.77 4.05 -15.90
N ARG A 66 7.87 3.30 -16.11
CA ARG A 66 9.17 3.88 -16.48
C ARG A 66 9.23 4.37 -17.94
N GLN A 67 8.37 3.85 -18.80
CA GLN A 67 8.31 4.23 -20.23
C GLN A 67 7.33 5.36 -20.50
N ALA A 68 6.37 5.60 -19.60
CA ALA A 68 5.40 6.68 -19.70
C ALA A 68 6.09 8.04 -19.51
N THR A 69 6.47 8.65 -20.63
CA THR A 69 7.21 9.92 -20.68
C THR A 69 6.29 11.12 -20.97
N ARG A 70 5.07 10.86 -21.45
CA ARG A 70 4.10 11.90 -21.79
C ARG A 70 2.97 11.99 -20.73
N PRO A 71 2.46 13.19 -20.41
CA PRO A 71 1.38 13.38 -19.44
C PRO A 71 0.14 12.52 -19.73
N GLY A 72 -0.25 12.42 -21.01
CA GLY A 72 -1.39 11.58 -21.41
C GLY A 72 -1.15 10.08 -21.17
N GLU A 73 0.09 9.61 -21.26
CA GLU A 73 0.44 8.21 -20.94
C GLU A 73 0.37 7.96 -19.44
N ALA A 74 0.83 8.92 -18.63
CA ALA A 74 0.76 8.80 -17.17
C ALA A 74 -0.68 8.73 -16.65
N ILE A 75 -1.55 9.61 -17.15
CA ILE A 75 -2.98 9.61 -16.79
C ILE A 75 -3.65 8.31 -17.25
N ALA A 76 -3.44 7.93 -18.51
CA ALA A 76 -4.02 6.70 -19.05
C ALA A 76 -3.56 5.45 -18.28
N PHE A 77 -2.28 5.40 -17.86
CA PHE A 77 -1.78 4.31 -17.03
C PHE A 77 -2.52 4.21 -15.71
N ILE A 78 -2.68 5.33 -14.97
CA ILE A 78 -3.35 5.33 -13.67
C ILE A 78 -4.83 4.93 -13.82
N GLU A 79 -5.51 5.44 -14.85
CA GLU A 79 -6.91 5.09 -15.13
C GLU A 79 -7.06 3.59 -15.41
N GLU A 80 -6.26 3.04 -16.32
CA GLU A 80 -6.28 1.62 -16.69
C GLU A 80 -5.85 0.72 -15.51
N PHE A 81 -4.88 1.16 -14.72
CA PHE A 81 -4.38 0.44 -13.54
C PHE A 81 -5.50 0.16 -12.54
N TRP A 82 -6.34 1.16 -12.27
CA TRP A 82 -7.49 1.01 -11.39
C TRP A 82 -8.66 0.30 -12.08
N ALA A 83 -8.93 0.59 -13.35
CA ALA A 83 -10.00 -0.06 -14.10
C ALA A 83 -9.87 -1.59 -14.13
N ARG A 84 -8.64 -2.13 -14.29
CA ARG A 84 -8.39 -3.58 -14.24
C ARG A 84 -8.63 -4.23 -12.87
N ARG A 85 -8.63 -3.44 -11.80
CA ARG A 85 -8.85 -3.90 -10.42
C ARG A 85 -10.26 -3.60 -9.91
N ASP A 86 -11.12 -3.00 -10.74
CA ASP A 86 -12.49 -2.66 -10.39
C ASP A 86 -13.39 -3.91 -10.35
N PRO A 87 -13.95 -4.29 -9.18
CA PRO A 87 -14.89 -5.41 -9.09
C PRO A 87 -16.20 -5.13 -9.81
N ASP A 88 -16.62 -3.85 -9.91
CA ASP A 88 -17.87 -3.45 -10.53
C ASP A 88 -17.69 -2.20 -11.42
N PRO A 89 -17.34 -2.38 -12.71
CA PRO A 89 -17.16 -1.25 -13.62
C PRO A 89 -18.47 -0.56 -14.03
N THR A 90 -19.63 -0.98 -13.48
CA THR A 90 -20.90 -0.29 -13.73
C THR A 90 -21.12 0.89 -12.79
N THR A 91 -20.37 0.97 -11.68
CA THR A 91 -20.38 2.11 -10.78
C THR A 91 -19.43 3.20 -11.28
N ALA A 92 -19.76 4.46 -11.00
CA ALA A 92 -18.89 5.59 -11.35
C ALA A 92 -17.62 5.61 -10.48
N GLU A 93 -17.68 5.02 -9.29
CA GLU A 93 -16.58 4.94 -8.33
C GLU A 93 -16.04 3.51 -8.28
N ASN A 94 -14.71 3.39 -8.25
CA ASN A 94 -14.03 2.11 -8.12
C ASN A 94 -13.90 1.75 -6.63
N SER A 95 -14.72 0.80 -6.19
CA SER A 95 -14.78 0.37 -4.78
C SER A 95 -13.47 -0.22 -4.26
N TYR A 96 -12.69 -0.89 -5.12
CA TYR A 96 -11.39 -1.44 -4.76
C TYR A 96 -10.37 -0.33 -4.50
N ARG A 97 -10.32 0.70 -5.36
CA ARG A 97 -9.48 1.88 -5.18
C ARG A 97 -9.82 2.60 -3.87
N GLU A 98 -11.10 2.78 -3.56
CA GLU A 98 -11.52 3.43 -2.33
C GLU A 98 -11.08 2.61 -1.09
N SER A 99 -11.32 1.30 -1.09
CA SER A 99 -10.89 0.44 0.01
C SER A 99 -9.38 0.41 0.17
N PHE A 100 -8.64 0.44 -0.94
CA PHE A 100 -7.18 0.51 -0.94
C PHE A 100 -6.69 1.76 -0.19
N PHE A 101 -7.17 2.95 -0.55
CA PHE A 101 -6.75 4.18 0.13
C PHE A 101 -7.20 4.23 1.59
N ARG A 102 -8.36 3.65 1.91
CA ARG A 102 -8.79 3.47 3.31
C ARG A 102 -7.82 2.58 4.10
N HIS A 103 -7.31 1.52 3.50
CA HIS A 103 -6.29 0.67 4.13
C HIS A 103 -4.93 1.35 4.25
N VAL A 104 -4.55 2.20 3.28
CA VAL A 104 -3.34 3.04 3.38
C VAL A 104 -3.41 3.93 4.61
N GLU A 105 -4.50 4.70 4.75
CA GLU A 105 -4.70 5.58 5.92
C GLU A 105 -4.71 4.80 7.24
N ALA A 106 -5.38 3.65 7.27
CA ALA A 106 -5.39 2.78 8.43
C ALA A 106 -4.00 2.22 8.75
N ALA A 107 -3.22 1.85 7.73
CA ALA A 107 -1.85 1.37 7.90
C ALA A 107 -0.95 2.45 8.48
N ASP A 108 -1.04 3.69 7.99
CA ASP A 108 -0.27 4.82 8.52
C ASP A 108 -0.58 5.11 9.99
N ILE A 109 -1.84 4.96 10.40
CA ILE A 109 -2.24 5.12 11.80
C ILE A 109 -1.70 3.98 12.68
N LEU A 110 -1.77 2.74 12.21
CA LEU A 110 -1.54 1.55 13.03
C LEU A 110 -0.08 1.07 13.04
N TYR A 111 0.64 1.25 11.93
CA TYR A 111 1.90 0.56 11.67
C TYR A 111 3.05 1.50 11.29
N SER A 112 2.93 2.81 11.53
CA SER A 112 4.06 3.73 11.32
C SER A 112 5.27 3.38 12.19
N GLU A 113 6.45 3.39 11.58
CA GLU A 113 7.71 2.97 12.19
C GLU A 113 8.78 4.04 12.05
N ALA A 114 9.09 4.77 13.12
CA ALA A 114 10.12 5.82 13.15
C ALA A 114 10.04 6.83 11.99
N THR A 115 10.75 6.57 10.89
CA THR A 115 10.82 7.42 9.68
C THR A 115 10.08 6.83 8.47
N VAL A 116 9.39 5.70 8.65
CA VAL A 116 8.68 4.97 7.60
C VAL A 116 7.18 5.08 7.88
N GLU A 117 6.45 5.56 6.89
CA GLU A 117 4.98 5.59 6.90
C GLU A 117 4.44 4.16 7.04
N GLY A 118 3.36 3.99 7.80
CA GLY A 118 2.85 2.66 8.11
C GLY A 118 2.44 1.87 6.88
N SER A 119 1.89 2.52 5.86
CA SER A 119 1.58 1.94 4.56
C SER A 119 2.81 1.40 3.82
N MET A 120 4.01 1.85 4.17
CA MET A 120 5.28 1.42 3.59
C MET A 120 5.99 0.33 4.41
N THR A 121 5.40 -0.13 5.51
CA THR A 121 5.91 -1.25 6.32
C THR A 121 5.34 -2.58 5.86
N ASP A 122 5.94 -3.70 6.29
CA ASP A 122 5.45 -5.05 5.95
C ASP A 122 4.04 -5.32 6.51
N ARG A 123 3.73 -4.81 7.70
CA ARG A 123 2.38 -4.91 8.29
C ARG A 123 1.38 -4.04 7.55
N GLY A 124 1.77 -2.84 7.14
CA GLY A 124 0.94 -1.98 6.30
C GLY A 124 0.68 -2.58 4.93
N ARG A 125 1.71 -3.15 4.29
CA ARG A 125 1.58 -3.91 3.04
C ARG A 125 0.57 -5.05 3.19
N ALA A 126 0.65 -5.82 4.27
CA ALA A 126 -0.32 -6.88 4.54
C ALA A 126 -1.74 -6.34 4.69
N LEU A 127 -1.94 -5.27 5.47
CA LEU A 127 -3.24 -4.63 5.65
C LEU A 127 -3.81 -4.09 4.32
N ILE A 128 -2.97 -3.50 3.49
CA ILE A 128 -3.35 -2.97 2.17
C ILE A 128 -3.82 -4.09 1.24
N LEU A 129 -3.08 -5.20 1.19
CA LEU A 129 -3.32 -6.29 0.23
C LEU A 129 -4.39 -7.29 0.67
N LEU A 130 -4.48 -7.58 1.97
CA LEU A 130 -5.34 -8.63 2.52
C LEU A 130 -6.43 -8.11 3.46
N GLY A 131 -6.37 -6.82 3.85
CA GLY A 131 -7.24 -6.28 4.88
C GLY A 131 -6.80 -6.71 6.29
N SER A 132 -7.70 -6.55 7.26
CA SER A 132 -7.42 -6.94 8.65
C SER A 132 -7.40 -8.46 8.80
N PRO A 133 -6.48 -9.04 9.58
CA PRO A 133 -6.45 -10.47 9.81
C PRO A 133 -7.66 -10.94 10.63
N SER A 134 -8.17 -12.13 10.31
CA SER A 134 -9.25 -12.79 11.07
C SER A 134 -8.80 -13.18 12.48
N VAL A 135 -7.51 -13.49 12.64
CA VAL A 135 -6.92 -13.87 13.93
C VAL A 135 -5.49 -13.33 14.02
N VAL A 136 -5.12 -12.81 15.19
CA VAL A 136 -3.73 -12.46 15.51
C VAL A 136 -3.26 -13.33 16.65
N ARG A 137 -2.12 -14.00 16.48
CA ARG A 137 -1.47 -14.81 17.51
C ARG A 137 -0.12 -14.19 17.84
N ILE A 138 0.19 -14.07 19.12
CA ILE A 138 1.47 -13.54 19.58
C ILE A 138 2.28 -14.71 20.14
N GLY A 139 3.51 -14.87 19.68
CA GLY A 139 4.43 -15.90 20.11
C GLY A 139 5.83 -15.36 20.37
N SER A 140 6.73 -16.29 20.68
CA SER A 140 8.17 -16.06 20.75
C SER A 140 8.88 -17.13 19.94
N GLU A 141 9.83 -16.72 19.10
CA GLU A 141 10.68 -17.62 18.35
C GLU A 141 12.12 -17.46 18.84
N SER A 142 12.71 -18.56 19.31
CA SER A 142 14.12 -18.60 19.71
C SER A 142 14.96 -19.02 18.51
N THR A 143 15.65 -18.07 17.88
CA THR A 143 16.60 -18.41 16.81
C THR A 143 17.95 -18.78 17.43
N LEU A 144 18.53 -19.88 16.95
CA LEU A 144 19.88 -20.28 17.36
C LEU A 144 20.91 -19.37 16.68
N ALA A 145 21.92 -18.91 17.44
CA ALA A 145 22.88 -17.92 16.96
C ALA A 145 23.65 -18.32 15.68
N TRP A 146 23.74 -19.62 15.38
CA TRP A 146 24.47 -20.14 14.22
C TRP A 146 23.66 -20.14 12.91
N GLU A 147 22.36 -19.82 12.96
CA GLU A 147 21.49 -19.76 11.77
C GLU A 147 21.57 -18.41 11.04
N GLN A 148 22.06 -17.34 11.70
CA GLN A 148 22.20 -16.00 11.11
C GLN A 148 23.62 -15.63 10.64
N GLY A 149 24.53 -16.60 10.51
CA GLY A 149 25.85 -16.36 9.91
C GLY A 149 26.80 -15.47 10.72
N GLU A 150 26.52 -15.18 12.00
CA GLU A 150 27.46 -14.48 12.89
C GLU A 150 28.47 -15.49 13.47
N GLU A 151 29.58 -15.72 12.75
CA GLU A 151 30.74 -16.46 13.24
C GLU A 151 31.49 -15.65 14.33
N ASN A 152 30.89 -15.44 15.49
CA ASN A 152 31.59 -14.82 16.63
C ASN A 152 31.76 -15.84 17.77
N LYS A 153 33.02 -16.22 18.01
CA LYS A 153 33.48 -17.27 18.95
C LYS A 153 33.39 -16.87 20.43
N ARG A 154 32.23 -16.39 20.89
CA ARG A 154 31.94 -16.19 22.33
C ARG A 154 30.45 -16.41 22.61
N GLY A 155 30.12 -17.62 23.09
CA GLY A 155 28.81 -17.98 23.64
C GLY A 155 27.67 -17.94 22.62
N VAL A 156 27.21 -19.12 22.19
CA VAL A 156 25.99 -19.26 21.38
C VAL A 156 24.81 -18.81 22.24
N GLY A 157 24.37 -17.55 22.09
CA GLY A 157 23.20 -17.01 22.77
C GLY A 157 21.96 -17.19 21.90
N THR A 158 20.91 -17.82 22.42
CA THR A 158 19.58 -17.74 21.80
C THR A 158 19.08 -16.31 21.88
N ARG A 159 18.57 -15.77 20.78
CA ARG A 159 17.80 -14.52 20.79
C ARG A 159 16.32 -14.89 20.68
N ASP A 160 15.55 -14.49 21.68
CA ASP A 160 14.09 -14.60 21.63
C ASP A 160 13.54 -13.40 20.88
N HIS A 161 13.00 -13.65 19.70
CA HIS A 161 12.27 -12.67 18.93
C HIS A 161 10.79 -12.79 19.25
N ARG A 162 10.12 -11.65 19.45
CA ARG A 162 8.65 -11.65 19.54
C ARG A 162 8.12 -11.83 18.13
N VAL A 163 7.20 -12.77 17.94
CA VAL A 163 6.54 -13.00 16.64
C VAL A 163 5.06 -12.68 16.73
N GLU A 164 4.52 -12.17 15.63
CA GLU A 164 3.11 -11.91 15.43
C GLU A 164 2.65 -12.67 14.19
N ILE A 165 1.72 -13.61 14.37
CA ILE A 165 1.18 -14.44 13.30
C ILE A 165 -0.23 -13.96 12.98
N TRP A 166 -0.40 -13.47 11.76
CA TRP A 166 -1.67 -13.00 11.22
C TRP A 166 -2.30 -14.10 10.39
N GLY A 167 -3.48 -14.53 10.81
CA GLY A 167 -4.26 -15.57 10.14
C GLY A 167 -5.46 -14.98 9.41
N TYR A 168 -5.65 -15.44 8.17
CA TYR A 168 -6.74 -15.07 7.29
C TYR A 168 -7.52 -16.33 6.96
N ARG A 169 -8.80 -16.37 7.34
CA ARG A 169 -9.67 -17.48 6.94
C ARG A 169 -9.98 -17.36 5.46
N LEU A 170 -10.06 -18.49 4.76
CA LEU A 170 -10.38 -18.47 3.33
C LEU A 170 -11.75 -17.85 3.05
N GLU A 171 -12.70 -17.94 3.98
CA GLU A 171 -14.05 -17.37 3.86
C GLU A 171 -14.09 -15.83 3.91
N ASP A 172 -13.05 -15.21 4.48
CA ASP A 172 -12.93 -13.75 4.60
C ASP A 172 -12.16 -13.12 3.43
N LEU A 173 -11.56 -13.95 2.56
CA LEU A 173 -10.71 -13.53 1.46
C LEU A 173 -11.49 -13.52 0.13
N PRO A 174 -11.08 -12.69 -0.85
CA PRO A 174 -11.78 -12.63 -2.12
C PRO A 174 -11.55 -13.91 -2.94
N ASP A 175 -12.57 -14.34 -3.67
CA ASP A 175 -12.62 -15.65 -4.37
C ASP A 175 -11.43 -15.87 -5.32
N ASN A 176 -11.02 -14.83 -6.05
CA ASN A 176 -9.86 -14.84 -6.94
C ASN A 176 -8.56 -15.22 -6.21
N LEU A 177 -8.33 -14.69 -5.01
CA LEU A 177 -7.17 -15.02 -4.19
C LEU A 177 -7.26 -16.46 -3.66
N VAL A 178 -8.44 -16.87 -3.18
CA VAL A 178 -8.66 -18.23 -2.66
C VAL A 178 -8.42 -19.27 -3.76
N LEU A 179 -8.95 -19.05 -4.95
CA LEU A 179 -8.73 -19.91 -6.12
C LEU A 179 -7.25 -20.00 -6.49
N ALA A 180 -6.55 -18.86 -6.51
CA ALA A 180 -5.12 -18.84 -6.83
C ALA A 180 -4.28 -19.57 -5.75
N ALA A 181 -4.60 -19.38 -4.46
CA ALA A 181 -3.85 -19.96 -3.35
C ALA A 181 -4.04 -21.50 -3.28
N THR A 182 -5.26 -21.97 -3.53
CA THR A 182 -5.59 -23.40 -3.54
C THR A 182 -5.06 -24.12 -4.77
N ALA A 183 -5.03 -23.48 -5.96
CA ALA A 183 -4.43 -24.05 -7.16
C ALA A 183 -2.92 -24.28 -7.03
N SER A 184 -2.22 -23.40 -6.30
CA SER A 184 -0.80 -23.53 -6.00
C SER A 184 -0.50 -24.70 -5.05
N LYS A 185 -1.36 -24.95 -4.06
CA LYS A 185 -1.21 -26.03 -3.07
C LYS A 185 -1.76 -27.38 -3.57
N LYS A 186 -1.14 -27.93 -4.62
CA LYS A 186 -1.45 -29.25 -5.17
C LYS A 186 -1.18 -30.36 -4.13
N GLY A 187 -2.20 -30.74 -3.34
CA GLY A 187 -2.15 -31.91 -2.45
C GLY A 187 -2.40 -31.66 -0.95
N SER A 188 -2.71 -30.43 -0.52
CA SER A 188 -3.09 -30.16 0.88
C SER A 188 -4.57 -29.83 0.98
N SER A 189 -5.39 -30.86 1.21
CA SER A 189 -6.86 -30.79 1.17
C SER A 189 -7.53 -30.13 2.39
N ASN A 190 -6.77 -29.48 3.29
CA ASN A 190 -7.31 -28.99 4.57
C ASN A 190 -6.72 -27.65 5.05
N VAL A 191 -6.26 -26.79 4.13
CA VAL A 191 -5.83 -25.43 4.50
C VAL A 191 -7.07 -24.57 4.64
N LEU A 192 -7.47 -24.26 5.88
CA LEU A 192 -8.61 -23.38 6.19
C LEU A 192 -8.19 -21.92 6.43
N GLU A 193 -6.89 -21.71 6.62
CA GLU A 193 -6.30 -20.43 7.02
C GLU A 193 -4.99 -20.20 6.25
N LEU A 194 -4.80 -18.97 5.78
CA LEU A 194 -3.53 -18.48 5.23
C LEU A 194 -2.88 -17.60 6.28
N THR A 195 -1.57 -17.73 6.47
CA THR A 195 -0.86 -17.04 7.55
C THR A 195 0.27 -16.18 7.04
N LEU A 196 0.50 -15.05 7.70
CA LEU A 196 1.71 -14.25 7.64
C LEU A 196 2.38 -14.28 9.01
N THR A 197 3.70 -14.41 9.04
CA THR A 197 4.48 -14.36 10.27
C THR A 197 5.36 -13.12 10.25
N PHE A 198 5.25 -12.26 11.26
CA PHE A 198 6.07 -11.07 11.43
C PHE A 198 6.99 -11.24 12.62
N VAL A 199 8.26 -10.90 12.45
CA VAL A 199 9.22 -10.76 13.55
C VAL A 199 9.20 -9.30 14.01
N ILE A 200 8.95 -9.10 15.31
CA ILE A 200 8.82 -7.79 15.94
C ILE A 200 10.13 -7.43 16.63
N GLU A 201 10.81 -6.43 16.09
CA GLU A 201 12.00 -5.81 16.67
C GLU A 201 11.63 -4.49 17.36
N PRO A 202 12.50 -3.93 18.24
CA PRO A 202 12.18 -2.70 18.98
C PRO A 202 11.84 -1.47 18.13
N ARG A 203 12.23 -1.44 16.85
CA ARG A 203 12.03 -0.29 15.96
C ARG A 203 11.28 -0.61 14.67
N ARG A 204 11.06 -1.89 14.37
CA ARG A 204 10.41 -2.32 13.13
C ARG A 204 9.81 -3.71 13.27
N ALA A 205 8.80 -4.01 12.46
CA ALA A 205 8.38 -5.37 12.20
C ALA A 205 8.72 -5.74 10.76
N HIS A 206 9.25 -6.93 10.56
CA HIS A 206 9.48 -7.44 9.20
C HIS A 206 8.76 -8.76 8.98
N LEU A 207 8.31 -8.97 7.76
CA LEU A 207 7.72 -10.22 7.32
C LEU A 207 8.79 -11.31 7.31
N HIS A 208 8.56 -12.36 8.08
CA HIS A 208 9.40 -13.54 8.13
C HIS A 208 8.89 -14.64 7.19
N GLU A 209 7.56 -14.86 7.17
CA GLU A 209 6.92 -15.84 6.29
C GLU A 209 5.64 -15.26 5.66
N GLY A 210 5.38 -15.64 4.41
CA GLY A 210 4.15 -15.26 3.70
C GLY A 210 4.35 -14.34 2.49
N GLU A 211 5.59 -14.11 2.04
CA GLU A 211 5.87 -13.28 0.86
C GLU A 211 5.08 -13.73 -0.38
N ALA A 212 5.07 -15.05 -0.64
CA ALA A 212 4.31 -15.62 -1.75
C ALA A 212 2.80 -15.36 -1.67
N LEU A 213 2.24 -15.24 -0.45
CA LEU A 213 0.83 -14.89 -0.27
C LEU A 213 0.57 -13.44 -0.65
N LEU A 214 1.45 -12.52 -0.25
CA LEU A 214 1.32 -11.10 -0.59
C LEU A 214 1.48 -10.86 -2.09
N GLU A 215 2.45 -11.52 -2.74
CA GLU A 215 2.60 -11.47 -4.20
C GLU A 215 1.37 -12.02 -4.91
N LEU A 216 0.81 -13.12 -4.41
CA LEU A 216 -0.40 -13.73 -4.96
C LEU A 216 -1.61 -12.82 -4.79
N ALA A 217 -1.75 -12.15 -3.64
CA ALA A 217 -2.80 -11.17 -3.38
C ALA A 217 -2.73 -10.02 -4.39
N ALA A 218 -1.56 -9.41 -4.56
CA ALA A 218 -1.35 -8.33 -5.52
C ALA A 218 -1.69 -8.74 -6.97
N ARG A 219 -1.28 -9.94 -7.39
CA ARG A 219 -1.61 -10.48 -8.72
C ARG A 219 -3.09 -10.79 -8.88
N SER A 220 -3.71 -11.38 -7.86
CA SER A 220 -5.12 -11.77 -7.89
C SER A 220 -6.07 -10.57 -7.95
N ALA A 221 -5.65 -9.40 -7.46
CA ALA A 221 -6.45 -8.18 -7.47
C ALA A 221 -6.92 -7.74 -8.86
N ILE A 222 -6.28 -8.21 -9.94
CA ILE A 222 -6.70 -7.96 -11.32
C ILE A 222 -7.94 -8.81 -11.63
N GLN A 223 -9.06 -8.14 -11.94
CA GLN A 223 -10.36 -8.77 -12.19
C GLN A 223 -10.48 -9.30 -13.64
N ARG A 224 -9.81 -8.63 -14.59
CA ARG A 224 -9.88 -8.96 -16.02
C ARG A 224 -8.45 -9.04 -16.60
N PRO A 225 -8.05 -10.18 -17.19
CA PRO A 225 -6.79 -10.29 -17.90
C PRO A 225 -6.81 -9.54 -19.24
#